data_AF-A0A6P8V3W1-F1
#
_entry.id   AF-A0A6P8V3W1-F1
#
_cell.length_a   1.000
_cell.length_b   1.000
_cell.length_c   1.000
_cell.angle_alpha   90.00
_cell.angle_beta   90.00
_cell.angle_gamma   90.00
#
_symmetry.space_group_name_H-M   'P 1'
#
loop_
_entity.id
_entity.type
_entity.pdbx_description
1 polymer ?
#
loop_
_entity_poly.entity_id
_entity_poly.type
_entity_poly.pdbx_seq_one_letter_code
_entity_poly.pdbx_strand_id
1 'polypeptide(L)'
;MHGVELSKDQTGVTAMFPSSNMTRFFDGNSAHVTGLPEAVEGLCGSPSNSSWTTTPTAEKSSFSLPGCEIQCQDSVDSTINCNRSTDHCNLMRQPPFSACHEHTDPEPYISACTHTLCRYPSVDGVDCHFLEAYAKACSLEANVTL
;
A
#
# COMPACT_ATOMS: atom_id res chain seq x y z
N MET A 1 -6.45 -5.43 -30.72
CA MET A 1 -7.23 -4.92 -29.57
C MET A 1 -6.64 -5.56 -28.33
N HIS A 2 -5.69 -4.91 -27.66
CA HIS A 2 -5.17 -5.40 -26.37
C HIS A 2 -6.21 -5.02 -25.32
N GLY A 3 -7.17 -5.91 -25.08
CA GLY A 3 -8.28 -5.67 -24.16
C GLY A 3 -7.84 -5.81 -22.70
N VAL A 4 -8.44 -5.02 -21.83
CA VAL A 4 -8.40 -5.24 -20.37
C VAL A 4 -9.56 -6.16 -20.02
N GLU A 5 -9.29 -7.23 -19.30
CA GLU A 5 -10.32 -8.12 -18.76
C GLU A 5 -10.66 -7.69 -17.34
N LEU A 6 -11.94 -7.44 -17.07
CA LEU A 6 -12.42 -7.02 -15.76
C LEU A 6 -13.28 -8.12 -15.15
N SER A 7 -13.01 -8.47 -13.89
CA SER A 7 -13.85 -9.35 -13.08
C SER A 7 -14.12 -8.73 -11.72
N LYS A 8 -15.23 -9.14 -11.10
CA LYS A 8 -15.63 -8.68 -9.78
C LYS A 8 -16.20 -9.85 -8.99
N ASP A 9 -15.84 -9.93 -7.73
CA ASP A 9 -16.43 -10.84 -6.75
C ASP A 9 -16.75 -10.09 -5.44
N GLN A 10 -17.08 -10.82 -4.38
CA GLN A 10 -17.35 -10.25 -3.05
C GLN A 10 -16.12 -9.63 -2.37
N THR A 11 -14.91 -9.90 -2.86
CA THR A 11 -13.63 -9.44 -2.29
C THR A 11 -13.09 -8.20 -3.00
N GLY A 12 -13.49 -7.93 -4.24
CA GLY A 12 -13.03 -6.75 -4.95
C GLY A 12 -13.24 -6.78 -6.46
N VAL A 13 -12.50 -5.91 -7.15
CA VAL A 13 -12.45 -5.80 -8.61
C VAL A 13 -11.04 -6.16 -9.08
N THR A 14 -10.96 -7.06 -10.05
CA THR A 14 -9.71 -7.46 -10.69
C THR A 14 -9.68 -6.98 -12.13
N ALA A 15 -8.60 -6.32 -12.51
CA ALA A 15 -8.28 -5.92 -13.88
C ALA A 15 -7.04 -6.66 -14.35
N MET A 16 -7.22 -7.53 -15.35
CA MET A 16 -6.14 -8.26 -16.00
C MET A 16 -5.76 -7.57 -17.30
N PHE A 17 -4.46 -7.42 -17.51
CA PHE A 17 -3.84 -6.80 -18.68
C PHE A 17 -3.02 -7.88 -19.40
N PRO A 18 -3.63 -8.67 -20.31
CA PRO A 18 -2.99 -9.82 -20.93
C PRO A 18 -1.75 -9.45 -21.76
N SER A 19 -1.73 -8.23 -22.30
CA SER A 19 -0.63 -7.73 -23.14
C SER A 19 0.67 -7.49 -22.38
N SER A 20 0.60 -7.17 -21.09
CA SER A 20 1.75 -6.85 -20.25
C SER A 20 1.92 -7.83 -19.07
N ASN A 21 1.14 -8.93 -19.07
CA ASN A 21 1.10 -9.90 -17.98
C ASN A 21 1.01 -9.24 -16.58
N MET A 22 0.11 -8.27 -16.46
CA MET A 22 -0.13 -7.51 -15.22
C MET A 22 -1.56 -7.74 -14.74
N THR A 23 -1.72 -7.90 -13.44
CA THR A 23 -3.01 -7.99 -12.76
C THR A 23 -3.08 -6.92 -11.68
N ARG A 24 -4.17 -6.16 -11.67
CA ARG A 24 -4.48 -5.17 -10.64
C ARG A 24 -5.72 -5.62 -9.90
N PHE A 25 -5.65 -5.72 -8.58
CA PHE A 25 -6.77 -6.05 -7.72
C PHE A 25 -7.05 -4.89 -6.78
N PHE A 26 -8.31 -4.52 -6.61
CA PHE A 26 -8.75 -3.49 -5.68
C PHE A 26 -9.88 -4.02 -4.80
N ASP A 27 -9.66 -4.04 -3.49
CA ASP A 27 -10.61 -4.56 -2.49
C ASP A 27 -11.57 -3.50 -1.93
N GLY A 28 -11.38 -2.23 -2.28
CA GLY A 28 -12.09 -1.09 -1.69
C GLY A 28 -11.18 -0.16 -0.88
N ASN A 29 -10.02 -0.65 -0.47
CA ASN A 29 -9.04 0.04 0.38
C ASN A 29 -7.63 0.03 -0.20
N SER A 30 -7.15 -1.13 -0.60
CA SER A 30 -5.82 -1.37 -1.16
C SER A 30 -5.90 -1.75 -2.63
N ALA A 31 -4.93 -1.25 -3.40
CA ALA A 31 -4.66 -1.72 -4.75
C ALA A 31 -3.42 -2.62 -4.73
N HIS A 32 -3.58 -3.86 -5.15
CA HIS A 32 -2.51 -4.84 -5.32
C HIS A 32 -2.18 -4.96 -6.80
N VAL A 33 -0.89 -4.84 -7.12
CA VAL A 33 -0.40 -4.99 -8.50
C VAL A 33 0.56 -6.17 -8.53
N THR A 34 0.28 -7.16 -9.36
CA THR A 34 1.14 -8.33 -9.60
C THR A 34 1.40 -8.44 -11.09
N GLY A 35 2.54 -9.02 -11.47
CA GLY A 35 2.89 -9.19 -12.88
C GLY A 35 4.38 -9.14 -13.14
N LEU A 36 4.75 -9.39 -14.39
CA LEU A 36 6.14 -9.26 -14.80
C LEU A 36 6.54 -7.78 -14.81
N PRO A 37 7.72 -7.47 -14.26
CA PRO A 37 8.29 -6.14 -14.33
C PRO A 37 8.71 -5.81 -15.76
N GLU A 38 7.77 -5.50 -16.64
CA GLU A 38 8.13 -4.63 -17.77
C GLU A 38 8.54 -3.29 -17.15
N ALA A 39 9.67 -2.73 -17.61
CA ALA A 39 10.20 -1.46 -17.11
C ALA A 39 9.28 -0.31 -17.54
N VAL A 40 8.09 -0.25 -16.97
CA VAL A 40 7.14 0.82 -17.18
C VAL A 40 7.44 1.87 -16.13
N GLU A 41 7.93 3.01 -16.57
CA GLU A 41 8.15 4.15 -15.70
C GLU A 41 6.80 4.69 -15.20
N GLY A 42 6.60 4.75 -13.88
CA GLY A 42 5.34 5.19 -13.28
C GLY A 42 5.38 5.26 -11.75
N LEU A 43 4.22 5.51 -11.14
CA LEU A 43 4.08 5.72 -9.68
C LEU A 43 4.42 4.49 -8.82
N CYS A 44 4.38 3.29 -9.41
CA CYS A 44 4.79 2.06 -8.73
C CYS A 44 6.32 1.89 -8.66
N GLY A 45 7.09 2.88 -9.13
CA GLY A 45 8.53 2.78 -9.27
C GLY A 45 8.94 2.00 -10.52
N SER A 46 10.24 1.75 -10.68
CA SER A 46 10.71 0.77 -11.66
C SER A 46 11.32 -0.45 -10.96
N PRO A 47 10.94 -1.66 -11.38
CA PRO A 47 11.42 -2.90 -10.80
C PRO A 47 12.90 -3.19 -11.12
N SER A 48 13.48 -2.51 -12.11
CA SER A 48 14.88 -2.65 -12.49
C SER A 48 15.84 -1.78 -11.66
N ASN A 49 15.31 -0.86 -10.84
CA ASN A 49 16.10 0.07 -10.03
C ASN A 49 15.48 0.28 -8.65
N SER A 50 16.06 -0.37 -7.64
CA SER A 50 15.64 -0.23 -6.23
C SER A 50 15.73 1.20 -5.68
N SER A 51 16.39 2.12 -6.37
CA SER A 51 16.40 3.55 -6.02
C SER A 51 15.14 4.29 -6.44
N TRP A 52 14.30 3.70 -7.30
CA TRP A 52 12.97 4.22 -7.65
C TRP A 52 11.89 3.54 -6.84
N THR A 53 12.16 3.33 -5.56
CA THR A 53 11.15 3.02 -4.54
C THR A 53 10.21 4.20 -4.35
N THR A 54 8.97 3.89 -3.96
CA THR A 54 7.89 4.77 -3.49
C THR A 54 8.26 5.51 -2.19
N THR A 55 9.37 6.25 -2.16
CA THR A 55 9.53 7.29 -1.15
C THR A 55 8.61 8.46 -1.53
N PRO A 56 7.97 9.14 -0.56
CA PRO A 56 7.18 10.35 -0.84
C PRO A 56 7.98 11.42 -1.60
N THR A 57 9.30 11.42 -1.46
CA THR A 57 10.24 12.28 -2.19
C THR A 57 10.58 11.80 -3.61
N ALA A 58 10.30 10.54 -3.94
CA ALA A 58 10.47 9.96 -5.27
C ALA A 58 9.20 9.97 -6.12
N GLU A 59 8.09 10.56 -5.62
CA GLU A 59 6.96 10.95 -6.49
C GLU A 59 7.48 11.90 -7.55
N LYS A 60 7.79 11.33 -8.72
CA LYS A 60 8.35 12.06 -9.84
C LYS A 60 7.27 12.99 -10.35
N SER A 61 7.38 14.27 -10.01
CA SER A 61 6.46 15.36 -10.39
C SER A 61 6.11 15.38 -11.89
N SER A 62 6.97 14.80 -12.75
CA SER A 62 6.72 14.67 -14.18
C SER A 62 5.55 13.76 -14.58
N PHE A 63 5.05 12.88 -13.69
CA PHE A 63 3.84 12.08 -13.94
C PHE A 63 2.58 12.67 -13.30
N SER A 64 2.75 13.66 -12.43
CA SER A 64 1.64 14.33 -11.77
C SER A 64 1.13 15.47 -12.65
N LEU A 65 -0.20 15.66 -12.71
CA LEU A 65 -0.77 16.79 -13.43
C LEU A 65 -0.34 18.11 -12.75
N PRO A 66 -0.23 19.22 -13.50
CA PRO A 66 -0.04 20.54 -12.92
C PRO A 66 -1.13 20.81 -11.87
N GLY A 67 -0.74 21.02 -10.61
CA GLY A 67 -1.67 21.21 -9.48
C GLY A 67 -1.64 20.10 -8.41
N CYS A 68 -1.06 18.93 -8.69
CA CYS A 68 -0.76 17.91 -7.67
C CYS A 68 0.52 18.23 -6.86
N GLU A 69 1.20 19.34 -7.17
CA GLU A 69 2.38 19.86 -6.45
C GLU A 69 2.01 20.55 -5.12
N ILE A 70 0.71 20.71 -4.84
CA ILE A 70 0.24 21.27 -3.59
C ILE A 70 0.46 20.22 -2.51
N GLN A 71 1.54 20.38 -1.75
CA GLN A 71 1.67 19.67 -0.48
C GLN A 71 0.51 20.12 0.40
N CYS A 72 -0.45 19.22 0.65
CA CYS A 72 -1.46 19.41 1.68
C CYS A 72 -0.72 19.46 3.03
N GLN A 73 -0.34 20.66 3.44
CA GLN A 73 0.24 20.88 4.74
C GLN A 73 -0.89 20.93 5.77
N ASP A 74 -1.47 19.76 6.01
CA ASP A 74 -2.54 19.64 6.99
C ASP A 74 -1.97 19.96 8.36
N SER A 75 -2.64 20.81 9.12
CA SER A 75 -2.26 21.08 10.50
C SER A 75 -2.32 19.78 11.30
N VAL A 76 -1.29 19.50 12.10
CA VAL A 76 -1.33 18.35 13.01
C VAL A 76 -2.51 18.53 13.96
N ASP A 77 -3.43 17.56 13.97
CA ASP A 77 -4.50 17.55 14.95
C ASP A 77 -3.92 17.17 16.31
N SER A 78 -3.78 18.19 17.17
CA SER A 78 -3.24 18.04 18.53
C SER A 78 -4.06 17.14 19.45
N THR A 79 -5.29 16.76 19.06
CA THR A 79 -6.11 15.81 19.83
C THR A 79 -5.71 14.36 19.60
N ILE A 80 -4.94 14.09 18.53
CA ILE A 80 -4.45 12.74 18.22
C ILE A 80 -3.31 12.36 19.16
N ASN A 81 -3.47 11.22 19.84
CA ASN A 81 -2.40 10.64 20.63
C ASN A 81 -1.50 9.75 19.76
N CYS A 82 -0.44 10.32 19.22
CA CYS A 82 0.48 9.61 18.34
C CYS A 82 1.18 8.41 19.01
N ASN A 83 1.36 8.41 20.33
CA ASN A 83 1.89 7.23 21.04
C ASN A 83 0.92 6.05 20.92
N ARG A 84 -0.37 6.28 21.12
CA ARG A 84 -1.41 5.25 20.96
C ARG A 84 -1.50 4.75 19.51
N SER A 85 -1.41 5.67 18.53
CA SER A 85 -1.37 5.30 17.11
C SER A 85 -0.15 4.42 16.80
N THR A 86 1.02 4.77 17.35
CA THR A 86 2.26 4.00 17.19
C THR A 86 2.13 2.60 17.81
N ASP A 87 1.57 2.49 19.01
CA ASP A 87 1.33 1.20 19.67
C ASP A 87 0.40 0.29 18.85
N HIS A 88 -0.66 0.87 18.25
CA HIS A 88 -1.57 0.15 17.35
C HIS A 88 -0.85 -0.34 16.08
N CYS A 89 -0.07 0.52 15.42
CA CYS A 89 0.68 0.12 14.22
C CYS A 89 1.71 -0.98 14.50
N ASN A 90 2.29 -1.00 15.71
CA ASN A 90 3.22 -2.03 16.15
C ASN A 90 2.60 -3.42 16.35
N LEU A 91 1.27 -3.57 16.27
CA LEU A 91 0.61 -4.87 16.26
C LEU A 91 1.09 -5.75 15.08
N MET A 92 1.54 -5.17 13.96
CA MET A 92 2.15 -5.90 12.85
C MET A 92 3.42 -6.68 13.25
N ARG A 93 4.07 -6.31 14.37
CA ARG A 93 5.25 -7.00 14.92
C ARG A 93 4.90 -8.15 15.87
N GLN A 94 3.62 -8.35 16.16
CA GLN A 94 3.15 -9.29 17.17
C GLN A 94 2.36 -10.44 16.52
N PRO A 95 2.16 -11.58 17.22
CA PRO A 95 1.21 -12.59 16.77
C PRO A 95 -0.18 -11.98 16.48
N PRO A 96 -0.88 -12.38 15.41
CA PRO A 96 -0.61 -13.53 14.55
C PRO A 96 0.43 -13.31 13.44
N PHE A 97 0.94 -12.09 13.27
CA PHE A 97 1.80 -11.72 12.14
C PHE A 97 3.23 -12.27 12.18
N SER A 98 3.64 -12.93 13.25
CA SER A 98 5.01 -13.44 13.41
C SER A 98 5.48 -14.35 12.27
N ALA A 99 4.57 -15.11 11.65
CA ALA A 99 4.89 -15.96 10.50
C ALA A 99 5.19 -15.16 9.21
N CYS A 100 4.77 -13.89 9.14
CA CYS A 100 4.98 -13.04 7.98
C CYS A 100 6.35 -12.38 7.95
N HIS A 101 7.01 -12.21 9.10
CA HIS A 101 8.22 -11.37 9.21
C HIS A 101 9.39 -11.88 8.38
N GLU A 102 9.45 -13.19 8.09
CA GLU A 102 10.48 -13.78 7.22
C GLU A 102 10.23 -13.53 5.73
N HIS A 103 8.98 -13.25 5.34
CA HIS A 103 8.56 -13.12 3.95
C HIS A 103 8.22 -11.68 3.54
N THR A 104 7.75 -10.87 4.49
CA THR A 104 7.29 -9.51 4.25
C THR A 104 7.73 -8.62 5.41
N ASP A 105 8.63 -7.68 5.13
CA ASP A 105 9.08 -6.69 6.11
C ASP A 105 7.90 -5.82 6.58
N PRO A 106 7.56 -5.79 7.87
CA PRO A 106 6.46 -4.97 8.37
C PRO A 106 6.80 -3.46 8.40
N GLU A 107 8.07 -3.06 8.33
CA GLU A 107 8.45 -1.67 8.63
C GLU A 107 7.87 -0.61 7.67
N PRO A 108 7.78 -0.84 6.35
CA PRO A 108 7.11 0.10 5.44
C PRO A 108 5.63 0.32 5.80
N TYR A 109 4.94 -0.73 6.25
CA TYR A 109 3.53 -0.68 6.64
C TYR A 109 3.33 0.03 7.98
N ILE A 110 4.20 -0.23 8.96
CA ILE A 110 4.21 0.45 10.26
C ILE A 110 4.48 1.94 10.10
N SER A 111 5.44 2.30 9.24
CA SER A 111 5.78 3.69 8.94
C SER A 111 4.60 4.42 8.30
N ALA A 112 3.98 3.83 7.28
CA ALA A 112 2.80 4.40 6.62
C ALA A 112 1.61 4.55 7.60
N CYS A 113 1.36 3.53 8.42
CA CYS A 113 0.33 3.54 9.45
C CYS A 113 0.55 4.66 10.47
N THR A 114 1.76 4.76 11.03
CA THR A 114 2.09 5.73 12.08
C THR A 114 2.04 7.15 11.53
N HIS A 115 2.62 7.39 10.35
CA HIS A 115 2.59 8.70 9.71
C HIS A 115 1.15 9.17 9.44
N THR A 116 0.28 8.27 9.00
CA THR A 116 -1.13 8.58 8.72
C THR A 116 -1.91 8.82 10.01
N LEU A 117 -1.87 7.88 10.95
CA LEU A 117 -2.66 7.91 12.18
C LEU A 117 -2.17 8.93 13.23
N CYS A 118 -0.98 9.49 13.06
CA CYS A 118 -0.52 10.62 13.88
C CYS A 118 -0.95 11.98 13.32
N ARG A 119 -1.45 12.03 12.09
CA ARG A 119 -1.87 13.26 11.42
C ARG A 119 -3.39 13.35 11.23
N TYR A 120 -4.03 12.22 11.01
CA TYR A 120 -5.46 12.11 10.78
C TYR A 120 -6.11 11.23 11.86
N PRO A 121 -7.29 11.61 12.38
CA PRO A 121 -8.03 10.76 13.28
C PRO A 121 -8.37 9.45 12.57
N SER A 122 -8.38 8.33 13.30
CA SER A 122 -8.94 7.10 12.76
C SER A 122 -10.45 7.27 12.60
N VAL A 123 -10.86 7.62 11.39
CA VAL A 123 -12.24 7.61 10.91
C VAL A 123 -12.39 6.44 9.96
N ASP A 124 -13.58 5.85 9.93
CA ASP A 124 -13.94 4.77 8.99
C ASP A 124 -13.03 3.51 9.04
N GLY A 125 -12.30 3.29 10.13
CA GLY A 125 -11.47 2.08 10.32
C GLY A 125 -10.11 2.13 9.62
N VAL A 126 -9.59 3.33 9.31
CA VAL A 126 -8.31 3.50 8.61
C VAL A 126 -7.12 2.83 9.29
N ASP A 127 -7.20 2.66 10.61
CA ASP A 127 -6.21 1.97 11.44
C ASP A 127 -6.17 0.45 11.20
N CYS A 128 -7.29 -0.16 10.80
CA CYS A 128 -7.35 -1.56 10.40
C CYS A 128 -6.82 -1.78 8.97
N HIS A 129 -6.99 -0.82 8.07
CA HIS A 129 -6.59 -0.99 6.67
C HIS A 129 -5.10 -1.24 6.48
N PHE A 130 -4.24 -0.64 7.32
CA PHE A 130 -2.80 -0.93 7.28
C PHE A 130 -2.47 -2.35 7.75
N LEU A 131 -3.20 -2.87 8.74
CA LEU A 131 -3.05 -4.26 9.21
C LEU A 131 -3.53 -5.25 8.14
N GLU A 132 -4.66 -4.95 7.50
CA GLU A 132 -5.22 -5.74 6.40
C GLU A 132 -4.29 -5.77 5.18
N ALA A 133 -3.73 -4.62 4.80
CA ALA A 133 -2.76 -4.53 3.71
C ALA A 133 -1.51 -5.38 3.98
N TYR A 134 -1.00 -5.37 5.22
CA TYR A 134 0.12 -6.21 5.61
C TYR A 134 -0.23 -7.70 5.60
N ALA A 135 -1.39 -8.07 6.16
CA ALA A 135 -1.91 -9.44 6.14
C ALA A 135 -2.02 -9.98 4.70
N LYS A 136 -2.54 -9.14 3.79
CA LYS A 136 -2.73 -9.49 2.40
C LYS A 136 -1.40 -9.66 1.67
N ALA A 137 -0.46 -8.74 1.86
CA ALA A 137 0.88 -8.85 1.30
C ALA A 137 1.57 -10.16 1.74
N CYS A 138 1.52 -10.47 3.03
CA CYS A 138 2.04 -11.73 3.56
C CYS A 138 1.38 -12.96 2.92
N SER A 139 0.05 -12.95 2.77
CA SER A 139 -0.66 -14.07 2.15
C SER A 139 -0.24 -14.32 0.69
N LEU A 140 0.11 -13.25 -0.05
CA LEU A 140 0.54 -13.31 -1.45
C LEU A 140 1.97 -13.82 -1.60
N GLU A 141 2.88 -13.43 -0.70
CA GLU A 141 4.29 -13.82 -0.77
C GLU A 141 4.55 -15.23 -0.23
N ALA A 142 3.77 -15.67 0.77
CA ALA A 142 4.14 -16.85 1.55
C ALA A 142 3.13 -18.01 1.52
N ASN A 143 1.96 -17.86 0.87
CA ASN A 143 0.80 -18.76 1.07
C ASN A 143 0.48 -18.98 2.57
N VAL A 144 0.87 -18.03 3.43
CA VAL A 144 0.66 -18.09 4.88
C VAL A 144 -0.78 -17.69 5.18
N THR A 145 -1.47 -18.52 5.97
CA THR A 145 -2.79 -18.20 6.50
C THR A 145 -2.61 -17.70 7.94
N LEU A 146 -3.08 -16.47 8.20
CA LEU A 146 -3.00 -15.81 9.50
C LEU A 146 -4.24 -16.08 10.36
#